data_AF-A0A8C8AQX3-F1
#
_entry.id   AF-A0A8C8AQX3-F1
#
_cell.length_a   1.000
_cell.length_b   1.000
_cell.length_c   1.000
_cell.angle_alpha   90.00
_cell.angle_beta   90.00
_cell.angle_gamma   90.00
#
_symmetry.space_group_name_H-M   'P 1'
#
loop_
_entity.id
_entity.type
_entity.pdbx_description
1 polymer ?
#
loop_
_entity_poly.entity_id
_entity_poly.type
_entity_poly.pdbx_seq_one_letter_code
_entity_poly.pdbx_strand_id
1 'polypeptide(L)'
;ITVDSGRTSEDIWQLINIFSDCTNYKLSVVHLQQRVEKQLKNLIFQNPGPLMAEFNPATREQKKKMNMSRMKQVFFNKPKVTKKYDKHGRLLCNNFDLCDCLEESCQGCFYPCPKCNSKKCGPICRSNRKWVYDTIETETGDVISSLPFSIPN
;
A
#
# COMPACT_ATOMS: atom_id res chain seq x y z
N ILE A 1 -12.19 -33.10 -70.50
CA ILE A 1 -12.18 -31.62 -70.40
C ILE A 1 -12.08 -31.31 -68.92
N THR A 2 -10.93 -30.81 -68.51
CA THR A 2 -10.47 -30.67 -67.13
C THR A 2 -11.32 -29.67 -66.36
N VAL A 3 -11.66 -30.04 -65.13
CA VAL A 3 -12.33 -29.22 -64.14
C VAL A 3 -11.29 -28.24 -63.61
N ASP A 4 -11.43 -26.94 -63.84
CA ASP A 4 -10.63 -25.98 -63.10
C ASP A 4 -11.31 -24.61 -62.98
N SER A 5 -11.54 -24.22 -61.74
CA SER A 5 -11.56 -22.83 -61.30
C SER A 5 -11.60 -22.86 -59.76
N GLY A 6 -10.46 -23.28 -59.17
CA GLY A 6 -10.19 -23.12 -57.75
C GLY A 6 -10.22 -21.65 -57.35
N ARG A 7 -10.79 -21.35 -56.17
CA ARG A 7 -10.73 -20.00 -55.59
C ARG A 7 -9.27 -19.59 -55.43
N THR A 8 -8.94 -18.37 -55.82
CA THR A 8 -7.58 -17.86 -55.69
C THR A 8 -7.26 -17.63 -54.21
N SER A 9 -5.98 -17.67 -53.85
CA SER A 9 -5.52 -17.43 -52.46
C SER A 9 -6.02 -16.08 -51.93
N GLU A 10 -6.14 -15.09 -52.80
CA GLU A 10 -6.61 -13.74 -52.51
C GLU A 10 -8.09 -13.72 -52.11
N ASP A 11 -8.95 -14.52 -52.76
CA ASP A 11 -10.37 -14.65 -52.41
C ASP A 11 -10.56 -15.22 -51.00
N ILE A 12 -9.68 -16.15 -50.60
CA ILE A 12 -9.70 -16.74 -49.26
C ILE A 12 -9.30 -15.70 -48.21
N TRP A 13 -8.25 -14.91 -48.46
CA TRP A 13 -7.83 -13.82 -47.57
C TRP A 13 -8.88 -12.72 -47.42
N GLN A 14 -9.57 -12.36 -48.50
CA GLN A 14 -10.68 -11.40 -48.44
C GLN A 14 -11.83 -11.91 -47.57
N LEU A 15 -12.21 -13.18 -47.70
CA LEU A 15 -13.25 -13.78 -46.86
C LEU A 15 -12.85 -13.84 -45.38
N ILE A 16 -11.57 -14.13 -45.08
CA ILE A 16 -11.04 -14.12 -43.70
C ILE A 16 -11.12 -12.72 -43.10
N ASN A 17 -10.74 -11.68 -43.85
CA ASN A 17 -10.80 -10.29 -43.39
C ASN A 17 -12.23 -9.85 -43.09
N ILE A 18 -13.17 -10.13 -44.00
CA ILE A 18 -14.60 -9.81 -43.81
C ILE A 18 -15.15 -10.52 -42.57
N PHE A 19 -14.78 -11.78 -42.34
CA PHE A 19 -15.20 -12.52 -41.15
C PHE A 19 -14.62 -11.90 -39.87
N SER A 20 -13.34 -11.52 -39.89
CA SER A 20 -12.66 -10.81 -38.79
C SER A 20 -13.33 -9.47 -38.48
N ASP A 21 -13.68 -8.68 -39.49
CA ASP A 21 -14.36 -7.40 -39.31
C ASP A 21 -15.75 -7.58 -38.69
N CYS A 22 -16.50 -8.61 -39.14
CA CYS A 22 -17.80 -8.93 -38.57
C CYS A 22 -17.72 -9.39 -37.11
N THR A 23 -16.68 -10.15 -36.72
CA THR A 23 -16.49 -10.58 -35.32
C THR A 23 -16.08 -9.40 -34.43
N ASN A 24 -15.19 -8.52 -34.92
CA ASN A 24 -14.80 -7.29 -34.24
C ASN A 24 -15.99 -6.34 -34.05
N TYR A 25 -16.82 -6.16 -35.08
CA TYR A 25 -18.05 -5.39 -34.97
C TYR A 25 -18.99 -5.96 -33.90
N LYS A 26 -19.26 -7.27 -33.91
CA LYS A 26 -20.08 -7.93 -32.88
C LYS A 26 -19.52 -7.73 -31.47
N LEU A 27 -18.20 -7.86 -31.29
CA LEU A 27 -17.55 -7.64 -30.00
C LEU A 27 -17.69 -6.18 -29.53
N SER A 28 -17.56 -5.22 -30.45
CA SER A 28 -17.73 -3.79 -30.15
C SER A 28 -19.15 -3.45 -29.68
N VAL A 29 -20.16 -4.08 -30.28
CA VAL A 29 -21.58 -3.89 -29.91
C VAL A 29 -21.85 -4.44 -28.52
N VAL A 30 -21.31 -5.62 -28.19
CA VAL A 30 -21.41 -6.20 -26.83
C VAL A 30 -20.74 -5.30 -25.79
N HIS A 31 -19.54 -4.77 -26.08
CA HIS A 31 -18.85 -3.85 -25.17
C HIS A 31 -19.62 -2.54 -24.97
N LEU A 32 -20.22 -1.99 -26.04
CA LEU A 32 -21.06 -0.81 -25.96
C LEU A 32 -22.30 -1.08 -25.09
N GLN A 33 -22.94 -2.24 -25.26
CA GLN A 33 -24.11 -2.63 -24.47
C GLN A 33 -23.78 -2.76 -22.98
N GLN A 34 -22.66 -3.41 -22.63
CA GLN A 34 -22.17 -3.47 -21.24
C GLN A 34 -21.89 -2.07 -20.66
N ARG A 35 -21.33 -1.15 -21.46
CA ARG A 35 -21.08 0.23 -21.02
C ARG A 35 -22.40 0.97 -20.77
N VAL A 36 -23.39 0.81 -21.64
CA VAL A 36 -24.74 1.38 -21.48
C VAL A 36 -25.43 0.84 -20.24
N GLU A 37 -25.40 -0.48 -20.01
CA GLU A 37 -25.96 -1.09 -18.81
C GLU A 37 -25.32 -0.58 -17.52
N LYS A 38 -24.00 -0.37 -17.53
CA LYS A 38 -23.29 0.22 -16.39
C LYS A 38 -23.73 1.68 -16.14
N GLN A 39 -23.89 2.48 -17.20
CA GLN A 39 -24.40 3.85 -17.06
C GLN A 39 -25.84 3.85 -16.54
N LEU A 40 -26.70 2.97 -17.07
CA LEU A 40 -28.07 2.84 -16.63
C LEU A 40 -28.14 2.47 -15.14
N LYS A 41 -27.34 1.50 -14.69
CA LYS A 41 -27.24 1.12 -13.26
C LYS A 41 -26.88 2.31 -12.35
N ASN A 42 -26.00 3.21 -12.81
CA ASN A 42 -25.63 4.40 -12.04
C ASN A 42 -26.73 5.48 -12.02
N LEU A 43 -27.65 5.46 -12.99
CA LEU A 43 -28.78 6.38 -13.09
C LEU A 43 -30.04 5.86 -12.37
N ILE A 44 -30.05 4.60 -11.92
CA ILE A 44 -31.17 4.05 -11.15
C ILE A 44 -31.30 4.85 -9.86
N PHE A 45 -32.37 5.63 -9.78
CA PHE A 45 -32.79 6.26 -8.53
C PHE A 45 -33.23 5.16 -7.56
N GLN A 46 -32.36 4.83 -6.60
CA GLN A 46 -32.73 4.00 -5.46
C GLN A 46 -33.58 4.87 -4.53
N ASN A 47 -34.91 4.76 -4.65
CA ASN A 47 -35.83 5.47 -3.78
C ASN A 47 -35.64 4.97 -2.32
N PRO A 48 -35.09 5.79 -1.41
CA PRO A 48 -34.85 5.40 -0.02
C PRO A 48 -36.14 5.42 0.81
N GLY A 49 -37.30 5.65 0.21
CA GLY A 49 -38.61 5.80 0.86
C GLY A 49 -38.89 4.81 1.99
N PRO A 50 -38.59 3.50 1.87
CA PRO A 50 -38.79 2.56 2.98
C PRO A 50 -37.77 2.72 4.12
N LEU A 51 -36.52 3.12 3.84
CA LEU A 51 -35.45 3.29 4.84
C LEU A 51 -35.60 4.58 5.65
N MET A 52 -36.30 5.58 5.12
CA MET A 52 -36.61 6.84 5.83
C MET A 52 -37.81 6.69 6.76
N ALA A 53 -38.67 5.68 6.56
CA ALA A 53 -39.82 5.41 7.43
C ALA A 53 -39.40 4.94 8.83
N GLU A 54 -38.20 4.34 8.95
CA GLU A 54 -37.61 3.87 10.22
C GLU A 54 -36.55 4.84 10.77
N PHE A 55 -36.54 6.10 10.30
CA PHE A 55 -35.60 7.11 10.78
C PHE A 55 -35.88 7.44 12.25
N ASN A 56 -35.10 6.84 13.14
CA ASN A 56 -35.08 7.15 14.56
C ASN A 56 -33.72 7.79 14.93
N PRO A 57 -33.70 9.10 15.28
CA PRO A 57 -32.47 9.80 15.66
C PRO A 57 -31.71 9.12 16.82
N ALA A 58 -32.44 8.56 17.79
CA ALA A 58 -31.85 7.93 18.96
C ALA A 58 -31.13 6.62 18.62
N THR A 59 -31.71 5.77 17.76
CA THR A 59 -31.05 4.52 17.33
C THR A 59 -29.82 4.80 16.47
N ARG A 60 -29.83 5.87 15.66
CA ARG A 60 -28.66 6.33 14.90
C ARG A 60 -27.54 6.81 15.82
N GLU A 61 -27.88 7.58 16.86
CA GLU A 61 -26.89 8.05 17.83
C GLU A 61 -26.28 6.89 18.63
N GLN A 62 -27.10 5.92 19.06
CA GLN A 62 -26.62 4.69 19.71
C GLN A 62 -25.70 3.88 18.80
N LYS A 63 -26.09 3.64 17.54
CA LYS A 63 -25.24 2.96 16.55
C LYS A 63 -23.92 3.70 16.32
N LYS A 64 -23.95 5.04 16.27
CA LYS A 64 -22.73 5.87 16.18
C LYS A 64 -21.84 5.67 17.40
N LYS A 65 -22.39 5.69 18.62
CA LYS A 65 -21.64 5.46 19.87
C LYS A 65 -21.02 4.06 19.90
N MET A 66 -21.76 3.01 19.52
CA MET A 66 -21.26 1.63 19.44
C MET A 66 -20.16 1.47 18.40
N ASN A 67 -20.31 2.09 17.23
CA ASN A 67 -19.27 2.04 16.19
C ASN A 67 -18.00 2.79 16.63
N MET A 68 -18.14 3.93 17.30
CA MET A 68 -17.01 4.68 17.86
C MET A 68 -16.29 3.91 18.97
N SER A 69 -17.01 3.21 19.85
CA SER A 69 -16.40 2.38 20.89
C SER A 69 -15.68 1.16 20.30
N ARG A 70 -16.25 0.52 19.28
CA ARG A 70 -15.59 -0.58 18.53
C ARG A 70 -14.33 -0.10 17.83
N MET A 71 -14.37 1.08 17.21
CA MET A 71 -13.18 1.70 16.62
C MET A 71 -12.12 2.00 17.68
N LYS A 72 -12.52 2.50 18.86
CA LYS A 72 -11.62 2.69 20.00
C LYS A 72 -10.95 1.36 20.38
N GLN A 73 -11.69 0.28 20.55
CA GLN A 73 -11.10 -1.04 20.86
C GLN A 73 -10.07 -1.48 19.80
N VAL A 74 -10.39 -1.33 18.51
CA VAL A 74 -9.48 -1.72 17.41
C VAL A 74 -8.21 -0.86 17.34
N PHE A 75 -8.29 0.43 17.67
CA PHE A 75 -7.12 1.33 17.63
C PHE A 75 -6.25 1.26 18.89
N PHE A 76 -6.84 0.96 20.05
CA PHE A 76 -6.12 0.88 21.32
C PHE A 76 -5.53 -0.51 21.57
N ASN A 77 -6.07 -1.58 20.97
CA ASN A 77 -5.56 -2.96 21.13
C ASN A 77 -4.51 -3.35 20.08
N LYS A 78 -4.20 -2.48 19.11
CA LYS A 78 -3.03 -2.69 18.26
C LYS A 78 -1.78 -2.47 19.12
N PRO A 79 -0.82 -3.41 19.15
CA PRO A 79 0.47 -3.15 19.77
C PRO A 79 1.05 -1.91 19.08
N LYS A 80 1.07 -0.79 19.82
CA LYS A 80 1.69 0.43 19.32
C LYS A 80 3.15 0.11 19.19
N VAL A 81 3.62 -0.15 17.96
CA VAL A 81 5.06 -0.22 17.69
C VAL A 81 5.64 1.13 18.11
N THR A 82 6.25 1.15 19.29
CA THR A 82 6.80 2.35 19.90
C THR A 82 7.99 2.76 19.08
N LYS A 83 8.12 4.07 18.85
CA LYS A 83 9.35 4.59 18.28
C LYS A 83 10.48 4.25 19.25
N LYS A 84 11.67 3.96 18.72
CA LYS A 84 12.89 3.76 19.52
C LYS A 84 13.69 5.05 19.64
N TYR A 85 13.55 5.95 18.66
CA TYR A 85 14.20 7.25 18.63
C TYR A 85 13.22 8.42 18.65
N ASP A 86 13.63 9.53 19.25
CA ASP A 86 12.94 10.82 19.22
C ASP A 86 13.09 11.52 17.86
N LYS A 87 12.56 12.74 17.74
CA LYS A 87 12.66 13.55 16.50
C LYS A 87 14.09 14.02 16.18
N HIS A 88 14.97 14.09 17.16
CA HIS A 88 16.37 14.50 17.03
C HIS A 88 17.32 13.31 16.79
N GLY A 89 16.79 12.09 16.89
CA GLY A 89 17.57 10.87 16.71
C GLY A 89 18.23 10.35 17.98
N ARG A 90 17.72 10.73 19.15
CA ARG A 90 18.14 10.19 20.45
C ARG A 90 17.25 9.04 20.87
N LEU A 91 17.81 8.03 21.51
CA LEU A 91 17.08 6.87 22.02
C LEU A 91 16.04 7.29 23.06
N LEU A 92 14.82 6.76 22.98
CA LEU A 92 13.74 7.15 23.89
C LEU A 92 13.86 6.53 25.29
N CYS A 93 14.57 5.40 25.42
CA CYS A 93 14.73 4.71 26.71
C CYS A 93 15.66 5.44 27.67
N ASN A 94 16.70 6.11 27.16
CA ASN A 94 17.76 6.73 27.96
C ASN A 94 18.22 8.10 27.44
N ASN A 95 17.56 8.64 26.40
CA ASN A 95 17.87 9.93 25.76
C ASN A 95 19.29 10.02 25.14
N PHE A 96 19.97 8.88 24.93
CA PHE A 96 21.33 8.86 24.42
C PHE A 96 21.39 9.08 22.91
N ASP A 97 22.38 9.82 22.46
CA ASP A 97 22.59 10.17 21.04
C ASP A 97 23.48 9.13 20.32
N LEU A 98 23.06 7.87 20.36
CA LEU A 98 23.82 6.75 19.79
C LEU A 98 23.84 6.79 18.25
N CYS A 99 25.02 6.57 17.67
CA CYS A 99 25.20 6.43 16.23
C CYS A 99 24.72 5.06 15.75
N ASP A 100 24.29 4.95 14.49
CA ASP A 100 23.94 3.64 13.90
C ASP A 100 25.15 2.68 13.79
N CYS A 101 26.38 3.13 14.06
CA CYS A 101 27.55 2.25 14.21
C CYS A 101 27.71 1.68 15.64
N LEU A 102 26.77 1.95 16.54
CA LEU A 102 26.71 1.44 17.93
C LEU A 102 27.85 1.85 18.88
N GLU A 103 28.79 2.66 18.41
CA GLU A 103 29.84 3.27 19.22
C GLU A 103 29.35 4.53 19.97
N GLU A 104 29.50 4.54 21.30
CA GLU A 104 29.01 5.61 22.19
C GLU A 104 29.74 6.94 21.97
N SER A 105 31.06 6.87 21.76
CA SER A 105 31.92 8.04 21.62
C SER A 105 31.92 8.62 20.19
N CYS A 106 31.18 8.00 19.27
CA CYS A 106 31.16 8.35 17.86
C CYS A 106 30.65 9.79 17.63
N GLN A 107 31.44 10.61 16.95
CA GLN A 107 31.04 11.95 16.50
C GLN A 107 30.19 11.92 15.21
N GLY A 108 30.10 10.74 14.57
CA GLY A 108 29.39 10.48 13.32
C GLY A 108 30.33 9.90 12.27
N CYS A 109 30.02 8.69 11.80
CA CYS A 109 30.80 7.94 10.81
C CYS A 109 30.17 7.92 9.41
N PHE A 110 28.97 8.48 9.24
CA PHE A 110 28.26 8.52 7.97
C PHE A 110 28.20 9.94 7.40
N TYR A 111 27.89 10.03 6.11
CA TYR A 111 27.60 11.30 5.47
C TYR A 111 26.40 12.02 6.13
N PRO A 112 26.36 13.37 6.10
CA PRO A 112 25.25 14.11 6.67
C PRO A 112 23.90 13.64 6.14
N CYS A 113 23.02 13.25 7.06
CA CYS A 113 21.71 12.74 6.71
C CYS A 113 20.86 13.81 5.99
N PRO A 114 20.27 13.52 4.82
CA PRO A 114 19.47 14.51 4.09
C PRO A 114 18.18 14.93 4.81
N LYS A 115 17.73 14.17 5.84
CA LYS A 115 16.51 14.48 6.60
C LYS A 115 16.75 15.30 7.86
N CYS A 116 17.84 15.06 8.58
CA CYS A 116 18.11 15.68 9.89
C CYS A 116 19.51 16.30 10.01
N ASN A 117 20.31 16.26 8.94
CA ASN A 117 21.69 16.74 8.85
C ASN A 117 22.71 16.11 9.82
N SER A 118 22.28 15.13 10.64
CA SER A 118 23.18 14.38 11.52
C SER A 118 24.10 13.45 10.74
N LYS A 119 25.36 13.34 11.17
CA LYS A 119 26.35 12.37 10.66
C LYS A 119 26.29 11.00 11.36
N LYS A 120 25.32 10.83 12.26
CA LYS A 120 25.13 9.62 13.08
C LYS A 120 24.04 8.67 12.55
N CYS A 121 23.38 9.03 11.44
CA CYS A 121 22.42 8.15 10.78
C CYS A 121 23.15 7.21 9.84
N GLY A 122 22.73 5.95 9.77
CA GLY A 122 23.10 5.04 8.71
C GLY A 122 22.32 5.31 7.42
N PRO A 123 22.05 4.27 6.59
CA PRO A 123 21.31 4.41 5.33
C PRO A 123 19.90 4.99 5.50
N ILE A 124 19.29 4.75 6.67
CA ILE A 124 17.94 5.24 7.00
C ILE A 124 18.04 6.13 8.25
N CYS A 125 17.52 7.36 8.13
CA CYS A 125 17.48 8.33 9.23
C CYS A 125 16.89 7.73 10.51
N ARG A 126 17.60 7.93 11.63
CA ARG A 126 17.20 7.50 12.98
C ARG A 126 16.02 8.29 13.54
N SER A 127 15.78 9.53 13.12
CA SER A 127 14.69 10.37 13.66
C SER A 127 13.33 9.68 13.54
N ASN A 128 12.64 9.53 14.68
CA ASN A 128 11.34 8.86 14.81
C ASN A 128 11.29 7.39 14.34
N ARG A 129 12.44 6.73 14.16
CA ARG A 129 12.51 5.34 13.72
C ARG A 129 12.04 4.39 14.82
N LYS A 130 11.54 3.22 14.42
CA LYS A 130 10.92 2.20 15.29
C LYS A 130 11.84 1.01 15.60
N TRP A 131 13.11 1.09 15.19
CA TRP A 131 14.08 0.00 15.31
C TRP A 131 15.48 0.56 15.55
N VAL A 132 16.33 -0.26 16.16
CA VAL A 132 17.75 -0.01 16.46
C VAL A 132 18.54 -1.21 15.92
N TYR A 133 19.81 -1.03 15.58
CA TYR A 133 20.69 -2.16 15.31
C TYR A 133 21.09 -2.83 16.63
N ASP A 134 21.05 -4.15 16.68
CA ASP A 134 21.43 -4.91 17.88
C ASP A 134 22.94 -5.23 17.86
N THR A 135 23.43 -5.72 16.74
CA THR A 135 24.85 -6.05 16.50
C THR A 135 25.25 -5.69 15.07
N ILE A 136 26.55 -5.44 14.88
CA ILE A 136 27.21 -5.31 13.59
C ILE A 136 28.22 -6.44 13.53
N GLU A 137 28.09 -7.30 12.53
CA GLU A 137 28.89 -8.51 12.36
C GLU A 137 29.54 -8.56 10.98
N THR A 138 30.69 -9.21 10.87
CA THR A 138 31.33 -9.53 9.60
C THR A 138 30.58 -10.65 8.86
N GLU A 139 30.93 -10.88 7.60
CA GLU A 139 30.44 -12.04 6.83
C GLU A 139 30.83 -13.39 7.47
N THR A 140 31.90 -13.42 8.26
CA THR A 140 32.37 -14.59 9.04
C THR A 140 31.65 -14.76 10.38
N GLY A 141 30.79 -13.81 10.78
CA GLY A 141 30.05 -13.84 12.04
C GLY A 141 30.78 -13.23 13.24
N ASP A 142 31.90 -12.54 13.01
CA ASP A 142 32.64 -11.86 14.07
C ASP A 142 31.93 -10.54 14.45
N VAL A 143 31.63 -10.35 15.73
CA VAL A 143 30.94 -9.14 16.22
C VAL A 143 31.91 -7.95 16.25
N ILE A 144 31.63 -6.95 15.42
CA ILE A 144 32.38 -5.68 15.35
C ILE A 144 31.92 -4.73 16.45
N SER A 145 30.61 -4.62 16.64
CA SER A 145 30.01 -3.74 17.65
C SER A 145 28.64 -4.26 18.05
N SER A 146 28.25 -4.01 19.29
CA SER A 146 26.96 -4.41 19.83
C SER A 146 26.33 -3.24 20.57
N LEU A 147 25.00 -3.27 20.64
CA LEU A 147 24.22 -2.25 21.31
C LEU A 147 24.62 -2.18 22.79
N PRO A 148 25.11 -1.02 23.28
CA PRO A 148 25.62 -0.90 24.65
C PRO A 148 24.51 -0.83 25.72
N PHE A 149 23.24 -0.78 25.31
CA PHE A 149 22.10 -0.59 26.20
C PHE A 149 21.03 -1.65 26.00
N SER A 150 20.32 -2.02 27.08
CA SER A 150 19.07 -2.78 26.95
C SER A 150 17.94 -1.86 26.51
N ILE A 151 17.36 -2.12 25.33
CA ILE A 151 16.23 -1.35 24.79
C ILE A 151 14.94 -2.15 24.97
N PRO A 152 13.95 -1.64 25.75
CA PRO A 152 12.68 -2.33 25.94
C PRO A 152 11.88 -2.38 24.64
N ASN A 153 11.13 -3.47 24.44
CA ASN A 153 10.31 -3.72 23.24
C ASN A 153 9.06 -2.82 23.15
#